data_AF-A0A2D5I6L3-F1
#
_entry.id   AF-A0A2D5I6L3-F1
#
_cell.length_a   1.000
_cell.length_b   1.000
_cell.length_c   1.000
_cell.angle_alpha   90.00
_cell.angle_beta   90.00
_cell.angle_gamma   90.00
#
_symmetry.space_group_name_H-M   'P 1'
#
loop_
_entity.id
_entity.type
_entity.pdbx_description
1 polymer ?
#
loop_
_entity_poly.entity_id
_entity_poly.type
_entity_poly.pdbx_seq_one_letter_code
_entity_poly.pdbx_strand_id
1 'polypeptide(L)'
;MTETETFDVVIAGGGMVGTTLARLLSDLGSKGDPLRVALLDRAAFDKLRVPFVSQPESFDPRVSALTLTSKALFQQLGVWQHIEAMRQCPYTDMDVWDAEGT
;
A
#
# COMPACT_ATOMS: atom_id res chain seq x y z
N MET A 1 20.17 14.04 -26.71
CA MET A 1 21.03 13.53 -25.63
C MET A 1 20.10 12.93 -24.60
N THR A 2 20.26 11.64 -24.26
CA THR A 2 19.55 11.04 -23.12
C THR A 2 20.26 11.47 -21.84
N GLU A 3 19.55 12.16 -20.97
CA GLU A 3 20.05 12.55 -19.65
C GLU A 3 19.97 11.34 -18.72
N THR A 4 21.10 10.94 -18.12
CA THR A 4 21.16 9.78 -17.22
C THR A 4 20.95 10.25 -15.80
N GLU A 5 19.78 9.93 -15.22
CA GLU A 5 19.53 10.15 -13.80
C GLU A 5 20.08 8.99 -12.96
N THR A 6 20.69 9.31 -11.81
CA THR A 6 21.23 8.32 -10.88
C THR A 6 20.37 8.24 -9.62
N PHE A 7 20.09 7.03 -9.15
CA PHE A 7 19.30 6.77 -7.94
C PHE A 7 19.99 5.73 -7.07
N ASP A 8 19.82 5.82 -5.76
CA ASP A 8 20.34 4.84 -4.81
C ASP A 8 19.48 3.57 -4.82
N VAL A 9 18.18 3.74 -5.01
CA VAL A 9 17.20 2.64 -5.08
C VAL A 9 16.20 2.89 -6.20
N VAL A 10 15.95 1.87 -7.01
CA VAL A 10 14.88 1.86 -8.01
C VAL A 10 13.86 0.77 -7.64
N ILE A 11 12.60 1.16 -7.49
CA ILE A 11 11.47 0.29 -7.15
C ILE A 11 10.60 0.13 -8.40
N ALA A 12 10.49 -1.11 -8.90
CA ALA A 12 9.61 -1.45 -10.01
C ALA A 12 8.24 -1.94 -9.49
N GLY A 13 7.23 -1.07 -9.58
CA GLY A 13 5.84 -1.30 -9.18
C GLY A 13 5.39 -0.35 -8.08
N GLY A 14 4.51 0.60 -8.42
CA GLY A 14 3.84 1.57 -7.54
C GLY A 14 2.53 1.06 -6.93
N GLY A 15 2.40 -0.25 -6.71
CA GLY A 15 1.31 -0.83 -5.93
C GLY A 15 1.48 -0.60 -4.42
N MET A 16 0.65 -1.27 -3.60
CA MET A 16 0.66 -1.13 -2.13
C MET A 16 2.06 -1.35 -1.53
N VAL A 17 2.76 -2.40 -1.94
CA VAL A 17 4.08 -2.76 -1.37
C VAL A 17 5.16 -1.78 -1.80
N GLY A 18 5.27 -1.46 -3.09
CA GLY A 18 6.33 -0.59 -3.59
C GLY A 18 6.20 0.86 -3.11
N THR A 19 4.97 1.39 -3.02
CA THR A 19 4.73 2.71 -2.41
C THR A 19 5.02 2.72 -0.92
N THR A 20 4.64 1.67 -0.19
CA THR A 20 4.99 1.50 1.24
C THR A 20 6.51 1.48 1.44
N LEU A 21 7.23 0.72 0.62
CA LEU A 21 8.69 0.66 0.67
C LEU A 21 9.33 2.01 0.35
N ALA A 22 8.89 2.69 -0.72
CA ALA A 22 9.39 4.02 -1.08
C ALA A 22 9.22 5.02 0.07
N ARG A 23 8.06 4.98 0.75
CA ARG A 23 7.77 5.83 1.92
C ARG A 23 8.71 5.53 3.09
N LEU A 24 8.92 4.25 3.40
CA LEU A 24 9.82 3.81 4.48
C LEU A 24 11.27 4.22 4.21
N LEU A 25 11.76 4.04 2.99
CA LEU A 25 13.12 4.45 2.61
C LEU A 25 13.30 5.97 2.71
N SER A 26 12.27 6.74 2.34
CA SER A 26 12.28 8.20 2.49
C SER A 26 12.31 8.64 3.97
N ASP A 27 11.60 7.95 4.87
CA ASP A 27 11.67 8.19 6.31
C ASP A 27 13.04 7.85 6.91
N LEU A 28 13.65 6.74 6.47
CA LEU A 28 14.99 6.35 6.91
C LEU A 28 16.05 7.40 6.50
N GLY A 29 15.96 7.88 5.25
CA GLY A 29 16.83 8.96 4.77
C GLY A 29 16.66 10.28 5.52
N SER A 30 15.50 10.51 6.16
CA SER A 30 15.28 11.69 7.00
C SER A 30 16.02 11.64 8.34
N LYS A 31 16.51 10.46 8.75
CA LYS A 31 17.30 10.23 9.98
C LYS A 31 18.80 10.10 9.71
N GLY A 32 19.22 10.21 8.45
CA GLY A 32 20.60 10.06 7.98
C GLY A 32 20.79 10.81 6.68
N ASP A 33 21.59 10.25 5.76
CA ASP A 33 21.71 10.81 4.41
C ASP A 33 20.47 10.44 3.58
N PRO A 34 19.86 11.41 2.87
CA PRO A 34 18.65 11.17 2.09
C PRO A 34 18.95 10.25 0.90
N LEU A 35 18.19 9.15 0.79
CA LEU A 35 18.24 8.25 -0.36
C LEU A 35 17.43 8.83 -1.53
N ARG A 36 18.03 8.85 -2.72
CA ARG A 36 17.35 9.12 -3.99
C ARG A 36 16.64 7.85 -4.45
N VAL A 37 15.32 7.80 -4.23
CA VAL A 37 14.49 6.65 -4.60
C VAL A 37 13.68 6.96 -5.86
N ALA A 38 13.82 6.13 -6.89
CA ALA A 38 12.92 6.13 -8.04
C ALA A 38 11.83 5.07 -7.87
N LEU A 39 10.56 5.47 -8.02
CA LEU A 39 9.43 4.55 -8.08
C LEU A 39 8.86 4.54 -9.50
N LEU A 40 8.89 3.37 -10.13
CA LEU A 40 8.43 3.18 -11.50
C LEU A 40 7.15 2.35 -11.50
N ASP A 41 6.10 2.82 -12.16
CA ASP A 41 4.90 2.03 -12.42
C ASP A 41 4.48 2.19 -13.88
N ARG A 42 3.80 1.17 -14.43
CA ARG A 42 3.25 1.22 -15.78
C ARG A 42 2.06 2.18 -15.86
N ALA A 43 1.30 2.33 -14.77
CA ALA A 43 0.19 3.24 -14.67
C ALA A 43 0.61 4.49 -13.90
N ALA A 44 0.44 5.67 -14.52
CA ALA A 44 0.57 6.92 -13.79
C ALA A 44 -0.49 6.98 -12.67
N PHE A 45 -0.10 7.53 -11.52
CA PHE A 45 -1.05 7.80 -10.45
C PHE A 45 -2.03 8.87 -10.92
N ASP A 46 -3.31 8.51 -10.98
CA ASP A 46 -4.39 9.41 -11.36
C ASP A 46 -5.33 9.61 -10.18
N LYS A 47 -5.30 10.83 -9.62
CA LYS A 47 -6.14 11.26 -8.49
C LYS A 47 -7.63 11.21 -8.80
N LEU A 48 -8.02 11.24 -10.07
CA LEU A 48 -9.42 11.13 -10.52
C LEU A 48 -9.86 9.67 -10.69
N ARG A 49 -8.90 8.73 -10.75
CA ARG A 49 -9.15 7.29 -10.79
C ARG A 49 -9.25 6.63 -9.43
N VAL A 50 -9.27 7.39 -8.34
CA VAL A 50 -9.55 6.84 -7.00
C VAL A 50 -10.93 6.16 -7.10
N PRO A 51 -11.01 4.81 -7.11
CA PRO A 51 -12.25 4.12 -7.48
C PRO A 51 -13.35 4.24 -6.42
N PHE A 52 -13.04 4.91 -5.31
CA PHE A 52 -13.79 4.85 -4.07
C PHE A 52 -14.69 6.08 -3.89
N VAL A 53 -15.39 6.50 -4.93
CA VAL A 53 -16.73 7.02 -4.67
C VAL A 53 -17.57 5.79 -4.40
N SER A 54 -17.81 5.53 -3.11
CA SER A 54 -18.65 4.47 -2.59
C SER A 54 -20.01 4.47 -3.29
N GLN A 55 -20.12 3.78 -4.41
CA GLN A 55 -21.41 3.30 -4.87
C GLN A 55 -21.81 2.22 -3.86
N PRO A 56 -22.87 2.41 -3.07
CA PRO A 56 -23.24 1.47 -2.00
C PRO A 56 -23.49 0.05 -2.52
N GLU A 57 -23.77 -0.09 -3.81
CA GLU A 57 -24.23 -1.32 -4.44
C GLU A 57 -23.15 -2.10 -5.20
N SER A 58 -21.89 -1.63 -5.23
CA SER A 58 -20.80 -2.36 -5.88
C SER A 58 -19.64 -2.66 -4.93
N PHE A 59 -19.14 -3.91 -5.00
CA PHE A 59 -18.00 -4.40 -4.23
C PHE A 59 -16.87 -4.74 -5.20
N ASP A 60 -15.68 -4.18 -4.97
CA ASP A 60 -14.47 -4.61 -5.69
C ASP A 60 -14.00 -5.93 -5.06
N PRO A 61 -13.95 -7.05 -5.81
CA PRO A 61 -13.51 -8.34 -5.28
C PRO A 61 -12.03 -8.35 -4.87
N ARG A 62 -11.23 -7.34 -5.27
CA ARG A 62 -9.82 -7.25 -4.92
C ARG A 62 -9.66 -6.63 -3.53
N VAL A 63 -9.88 -7.46 -2.51
CA VAL A 63 -9.66 -7.10 -1.11
C VAL A 63 -8.42 -7.78 -0.54
N SER A 64 -7.90 -7.25 0.56
CA SER A 64 -6.82 -7.86 1.33
C SER A 64 -7.20 -7.88 2.80
N ALA A 65 -7.08 -9.04 3.43
CA ALA A 65 -7.19 -9.18 4.87
C ALA A 65 -5.90 -8.68 5.52
N LEU A 66 -5.90 -7.41 5.95
CA LEU A 66 -4.74 -6.80 6.57
C LEU A 66 -4.55 -7.31 8.00
N THR A 67 -3.36 -7.83 8.29
CA THR A 67 -2.98 -8.27 9.63
C THR A 67 -2.80 -7.08 10.59
N LEU A 68 -2.75 -7.36 11.90
CA LEU A 68 -2.41 -6.36 12.92
C LEU A 68 -1.04 -5.72 12.67
N THR A 69 -0.06 -6.49 12.18
CA THR A 69 1.28 -5.98 11.83
C THR A 69 1.20 -4.99 10.67
N SER A 70 0.43 -5.30 9.63
CA SER A 70 0.22 -4.39 8.50
C SER A 70 -0.49 -3.10 8.93
N LYS A 71 -1.50 -3.22 9.79
CA LYS A 71 -2.18 -2.05 10.40
C LYS A 71 -1.21 -1.18 11.19
N ALA A 72 -0.39 -1.77 12.06
CA ALA A 72 0.60 -1.05 12.85
C ALA A 72 1.62 -0.29 11.98
N LEU A 73 2.10 -0.93 10.90
CA LEU A 73 2.98 -0.28 9.94
C LEU A 73 2.31 0.95 9.29
N PHE A 74 1.07 0.81 8.83
CA PHE A 74 0.33 1.92 8.22
C PHE A 74 -0.03 3.04 9.21
N GLN A 75 -0.20 2.71 10.50
CA GLN A 75 -0.33 3.70 11.56
C GLN A 75 0.98 4.47 11.77
N GLN A 76 2.12 3.76 11.83
CA GLN A 76 3.44 4.39 11.94
C GLN A 76 3.76 5.30 10.75
N LEU A 77 3.37 4.89 9.55
CA LEU A 77 3.49 5.69 8.33
C LEU A 77 2.50 6.86 8.26
N GLY A 78 1.56 6.96 9.21
CA GLY A 78 0.54 8.00 9.25
C GLY A 78 -0.40 7.95 8.06
N VAL A 79 -0.76 6.76 7.57
CA VAL A 79 -1.72 6.60 6.45
C VAL A 79 -3.00 5.86 6.85
N TRP A 80 -3.01 5.20 8.01
CA TRP A 80 -4.13 4.38 8.47
C TRP A 80 -5.46 5.16 8.57
N GLN A 81 -5.42 6.41 9.04
CA GLN A 81 -6.61 7.25 9.16
C GLN A 81 -7.34 7.47 7.83
N HIS A 82 -6.61 7.44 6.70
CA HIS A 82 -7.22 7.54 5.38
C HIS A 82 -7.92 6.24 4.99
N ILE A 83 -7.38 5.08 5.37
CA ILE A 83 -8.00 3.77 5.14
C ILE A 83 -9.31 3.67 5.94
N GLU A 84 -9.29 4.07 7.22
CA GLU A 84 -10.48 4.06 8.07
C GLU A 84 -11.57 5.00 7.56
N ALA A 85 -11.19 6.19 7.07
CA ALA A 85 -12.13 7.15 6.51
C ALA A 85 -12.73 6.72 5.15
N MET A 86 -12.06 5.83 4.42
CA MET A 86 -12.56 5.31 3.14
C MET A 86 -13.55 4.16 3.35
N ARG A 87 -13.07 2.99 3.77
CA ARG A 87 -13.88 1.78 4.03
C ARG A 87 -13.01 0.71 4.67
N GLN A 88 -13.47 0.12 5.77
CA GLN A 88 -12.86 -1.08 6.35
C GLN A 88 -13.94 -2.04 6.87
N CYS A 89 -13.59 -3.32 6.98
CA CYS A 89 -14.42 -4.35 7.60
C CYS A 89 -13.57 -5.11 8.63
N PRO A 90 -13.56 -4.67 9.90
CA PRO A 90 -12.87 -5.37 10.97
C PRO A 90 -13.50 -6.74 11.22
N TYR A 91 -12.68 -7.76 11.46
CA TYR A 91 -13.11 -9.09 11.90
C TYR A 91 -12.23 -9.55 13.07
N THR A 92 -12.81 -10.35 13.98
CA THR A 92 -12.16 -10.81 15.22
C THR A 92 -11.95 -12.31 15.27
N ASP A 93 -12.71 -13.05 14.47
CA ASP A 93 -12.79 -14.51 14.52
C ASP A 93 -12.53 -15.09 13.14
N MET A 94 -12.00 -16.31 13.10
CA MET A 94 -11.73 -17.05 11.87
C MET A 94 -12.10 -18.51 12.10
N ASP A 95 -13.16 -18.95 11.41
CA ASP A 95 -13.54 -20.35 11.37
C ASP A 95 -12.83 -21.02 10.19
N VAL A 96 -12.01 -22.04 10.48
CA VAL A 96 -11.26 -22.80 9.47
C VAL A 96 -11.70 -24.26 9.56
N TRP A 97 -12.15 -24.83 8.46
CA TRP A 97 -12.58 -26.22 8.37
C TRP A 97 -11.91 -26.92 7.19
N ASP A 98 -11.76 -28.23 7.31
CA ASP A 98 -11.35 -29.11 6.22
C ASP A 98 -12.58 -29.86 5.70
N ALA A 99 -12.73 -29.93 4.38
CA ALA A 99 -13.84 -30.63 3.74
C ALA A 99 -13.67 -32.16 3.78
N GLU A 100 -12.45 -32.67 3.95
CA GLU A 100 -12.13 -34.10 3.93
C GLU A 100 -11.92 -34.72 5.32
N GLY A 101 -12.48 -34.13 6.38
CA GLY A 101 -12.31 -34.60 7.76
C GLY A 101 -12.35 -36.13 7.90
N THR A 102 -11.26 -36.70 8.41
CA THR A 102 -11.26 -38.07 8.98
C THR A 102 -11.59 -38.02 10.45
#